data_AF-A0A6A0H7U9-F1
#
_entry.id   AF-A0A6A0H7U9-F1
#
_cell.length_a   1.000
_cell.length_b   1.000
_cell.length_c   1.000
_cell.angle_alpha   90.00
_cell.angle_beta   90.00
_cell.angle_gamma   90.00
#
_symmetry.space_group_name_H-M   'P 1'
#
loop_
_entity.id
_entity.type
_entity.pdbx_description
1 polymer ?
#
loop_
_entity_poly.entity_id
_entity_poly.type
_entity_poly.pdbx_seq_one_letter_code
_entity_poly.pdbx_strand_id
1 'polypeptide(L)'
;SSRNRDIYERFSGADSLTPSPDDGVLKVLSSKSALIEATLSMEIRATKLGRERFHVGRQSFYPQAYGIACRKAAPYLPAINVLLSRMVEAGLISKWKSVEVKKVAQRSVGRSYEDTRAGVLTLNHLQGAFIVYVIGGICATIAIIVEVLWVKINRHFENKRTTMKYC
;
A
#
# COMPACT_ATOMS: atom_id res chain seq x y z
N SER A 1 -13.68 36.49 7.33
CA SER A 1 -14.38 36.33 6.05
C SER A 1 -13.45 35.88 4.91
N SER A 2 -12.19 36.32 4.85
CA SER A 2 -11.21 35.96 3.79
C SER A 2 -10.96 34.46 3.60
N ARG A 3 -10.73 33.70 4.68
CA ARG A 3 -10.37 32.27 4.62
C ARG A 3 -11.37 31.37 3.88
N ASN A 4 -12.67 31.68 3.92
CA ASN A 4 -13.66 30.88 3.19
C ASN A 4 -13.58 31.15 1.69
N ARG A 5 -13.27 32.39 1.29
CA ARG A 5 -13.13 32.78 -0.12
C ARG A 5 -11.94 32.08 -0.78
N ASP A 6 -10.82 31.98 -0.06
CA ASP A 6 -9.63 31.27 -0.52
C ASP A 6 -9.89 29.77 -0.79
N ILE A 7 -10.79 29.16 -0.01
CA ILE A 7 -11.18 27.75 -0.20
C ILE A 7 -12.04 27.61 -1.46
N TYR A 8 -13.03 28.48 -1.66
CA TYR A 8 -13.88 28.44 -2.86
C TYR A 8 -13.06 28.66 -4.14
N GLU A 9 -12.15 29.63 -4.15
CA GLU A 9 -11.30 29.93 -5.31
C GLU A 9 -10.41 28.72 -5.69
N ARG A 10 -9.93 27.95 -4.70
CA ARG A 10 -9.19 26.69 -4.93
C ARG A 10 -10.04 25.57 -5.51
N PHE A 11 -11.33 25.51 -5.20
CA PHE A 11 -12.25 24.52 -5.78
C PHE A 11 -12.74 24.92 -7.17
N SER A 12 -12.85 26.21 -7.47
CA SER A 12 -13.39 26.72 -8.75
C SER A 12 -12.34 26.91 -9.85
N GLY A 13 -11.06 26.73 -9.58
CA GLY A 13 -9.99 26.87 -10.58
C GLY A 13 -10.06 25.79 -11.66
N ALA A 14 -9.72 26.11 -12.91
CA ALA A 14 -9.76 25.16 -14.03
C ALA A 14 -8.94 23.88 -13.80
N ASP A 15 -7.86 23.96 -13.00
CA ASP A 15 -7.01 22.83 -12.63
C ASP A 15 -7.65 21.87 -11.61
N SER A 16 -8.77 22.24 -11.00
CA SER A 16 -9.50 21.41 -10.03
C SER A 16 -10.37 20.34 -10.72
N LEU A 17 -10.68 20.54 -12.00
CA LEU A 17 -11.52 19.64 -12.78
C LEU A 17 -10.66 18.61 -13.51
N THR A 18 -11.11 17.36 -13.48
CA THR A 18 -10.50 16.27 -14.24
C THR A 18 -11.48 15.80 -15.31
N PRO A 19 -11.01 15.55 -16.55
CA PRO A 19 -11.89 15.19 -17.66
C PRO A 19 -12.56 13.83 -17.47
N SER A 20 -11.89 12.91 -16.76
CA SER A 20 -12.44 11.61 -16.38
C SER A 20 -12.28 11.37 -14.88
N PRO A 21 -13.22 10.67 -14.23
CA PRO A 21 -13.04 10.23 -12.85
C PRO A 21 -11.82 9.31 -12.67
N ASP A 22 -11.44 8.52 -13.68
CA ASP A 22 -10.23 7.68 -13.61
C ASP A 22 -8.96 8.53 -13.51
N ASP A 23 -8.89 9.61 -14.28
CA ASP A 23 -7.76 10.55 -14.24
C ASP A 23 -7.70 11.27 -12.90
N GLY A 24 -8.86 11.61 -12.33
CA GLY A 24 -8.96 12.20 -10.99
C GLY A 24 -8.36 11.30 -9.91
N VAL A 25 -8.68 10.00 -9.93
CA VAL A 25 -8.15 9.05 -8.95
C VAL A 25 -6.64 8.85 -9.13
N LEU A 26 -6.14 8.82 -10.36
CA LEU A 26 -4.69 8.72 -10.64
C LEU A 26 -3.94 9.99 -10.23
N LYS A 27 -4.55 11.17 -10.40
CA LYS A 27 -3.96 12.47 -10.01
C LYS A 27 -3.72 12.56 -8.50
N VAL A 28 -4.58 11.94 -7.68
CA VAL A 28 -4.40 11.87 -6.22
C VAL A 28 -3.12 11.11 -5.85
N LEU A 29 -2.71 10.10 -6.63
CA LEU A 29 -1.49 9.34 -6.37
C LEU A 29 -0.22 10.08 -6.79
N SER A 30 -0.29 10.96 -7.79
CA SER A 30 0.88 11.65 -8.34
C SER A 30 1.09 13.06 -7.77
N SER A 31 0.06 13.67 -7.19
CA SER A 31 0.09 15.07 -6.75
C SER A 31 -0.46 15.24 -5.33
N LYS A 32 -0.14 16.38 -4.68
CA LYS A 32 -0.73 16.77 -3.39
C LYS A 32 -2.16 17.29 -3.58
N SER A 33 -3.07 16.42 -3.98
CA SER A 33 -4.47 16.76 -4.23
C SER A 33 -5.42 15.78 -3.54
N ALA A 34 -6.68 16.20 -3.40
CA ALA A 34 -7.76 15.38 -2.88
C ALA A 34 -8.90 15.37 -3.91
N LEU A 35 -9.54 14.21 -4.08
CA LEU A 35 -10.66 14.04 -5.00
C LEU A 35 -11.96 13.93 -4.20
N ILE A 36 -12.96 14.71 -4.62
CA ILE A 36 -14.34 14.62 -4.11
C ILE A 36 -15.15 13.85 -5.14
N GLU A 37 -15.65 12.68 -4.76
CA GLU A 37 -16.45 11.82 -5.63
C GLU A 37 -17.48 11.04 -4.80
N ALA A 38 -18.43 10.40 -5.51
CA ALA A 38 -19.33 9.40 -4.98
C ALA A 38 -18.57 8.29 -4.23
N THR A 39 -18.95 8.01 -2.99
CA THR A 39 -18.27 7.03 -2.11
C THR A 39 -18.14 5.66 -2.76
N LEU A 40 -19.21 5.15 -3.39
CA LEU A 40 -19.20 3.83 -4.03
C LEU A 40 -18.25 3.79 -5.24
N SER A 41 -18.27 4.83 -6.08
CA SER A 41 -17.37 4.92 -7.25
C SER A 41 -15.92 4.96 -6.79
N MET A 42 -15.61 5.80 -5.80
CA MET A 42 -14.29 5.92 -5.20
C MET A 42 -13.83 4.59 -4.60
N GLU A 43 -14.69 3.88 -3.86
CA GLU A 43 -14.36 2.59 -3.24
C GLU A 43 -14.00 1.54 -4.29
N ILE A 44 -14.76 1.46 -5.39
CA ILE A 44 -14.50 0.53 -6.50
C ILE A 44 -13.19 0.89 -7.21
N ARG A 45 -12.95 2.16 -7.54
CA ARG A 45 -11.75 2.62 -8.25
C ARG A 45 -10.49 2.48 -7.40
N ALA A 46 -10.56 2.87 -6.13
CA ALA A 46 -9.46 2.69 -5.19
C ALA A 46 -9.12 1.20 -5.03
N THR A 47 -10.14 0.34 -4.92
CA THR A 47 -9.94 -1.11 -4.85
C THR A 47 -9.30 -1.67 -6.11
N LYS A 48 -9.66 -1.15 -7.28
CA LYS A 48 -9.06 -1.53 -8.57
C LYS A 48 -7.58 -1.15 -8.68
N LEU A 49 -7.17 -0.05 -8.06
CA LEU A 49 -5.82 0.53 -8.15
C LEU A 49 -4.90 0.21 -6.95
N GLY A 50 -5.38 -0.59 -6.00
CA GLY A 50 -4.70 -0.86 -4.73
C GLY A 50 -5.25 0.02 -3.61
N ARG A 51 -6.26 -0.49 -2.88
CA ARG A 51 -7.03 0.26 -1.87
C ARG A 51 -6.15 0.86 -0.77
N GLU A 52 -5.03 0.20 -0.48
CA GLU A 52 -3.98 0.57 0.48
C GLU A 52 -3.24 1.85 0.12
N ARG A 53 -3.23 2.23 -1.16
CA ARG A 53 -2.60 3.46 -1.65
C ARG A 53 -3.47 4.71 -1.41
N PHE A 54 -4.71 4.51 -0.98
CA PHE A 54 -5.70 5.57 -0.81
C PHE A 54 -6.22 5.64 0.62
N HIS A 55 -6.35 6.86 1.14
CA HIS A 55 -7.13 7.12 2.34
C HIS A 55 -8.51 7.68 1.94
N VAL A 56 -9.56 6.88 2.12
CA VAL A 56 -10.94 7.29 1.85
C VAL A 56 -11.58 7.73 3.16
N GLY A 57 -12.06 8.97 3.20
CA GLY A 57 -12.74 9.52 4.37
C GLY A 57 -14.01 8.73 4.71
N ARG A 58 -14.27 8.53 6.00
CA ARG A 58 -15.46 7.79 6.48
C ARG A 58 -16.74 8.61 6.41
N GLN A 59 -16.63 9.93 6.43
CA GLN A 59 -17.76 10.84 6.43
C GLN A 59 -18.09 11.24 4.99
N SER A 60 -19.39 11.21 4.66
CA SER A 60 -19.90 11.84 3.44
C SER A 60 -20.47 13.21 3.78
N PHE A 61 -20.13 14.22 2.98
CA PHE A 61 -20.69 15.56 3.12
C PHE A 61 -22.14 15.64 2.63
N TYR A 62 -22.54 14.76 1.72
CA TYR A 62 -23.89 14.70 1.17
C TYR A 62 -24.33 13.24 0.97
N PRO A 63 -25.50 12.83 1.48
CA PRO A 63 -26.01 11.49 1.24
C PRO A 63 -26.40 11.35 -0.23
N GLN A 64 -25.74 10.43 -0.94
CA GLN A 64 -26.07 10.14 -2.33
C GLN A 64 -27.01 8.94 -2.41
N ALA A 65 -28.14 9.11 -3.11
CA ALA A 65 -29.09 8.05 -3.40
C ALA A 65 -29.12 7.77 -4.90
N TYR A 66 -29.25 6.49 -5.26
CA TYR A 66 -29.50 6.07 -6.63
C TYR A 66 -30.99 5.80 -6.81
N GLY A 67 -31.56 6.31 -7.90
CA GLY A 67 -32.96 6.10 -8.26
C GLY A 67 -33.08 5.59 -9.70
N ILE A 68 -34.17 4.88 -9.98
CA ILE A 68 -34.52 4.44 -11.33
C ILE A 68 -35.43 5.50 -11.95
N ALA A 69 -34.97 6.15 -13.00
CA ALA A 69 -35.78 7.11 -13.75
C ALA A 69 -36.73 6.38 -14.71
N CYS A 70 -38.01 6.74 -14.69
CA CYS A 70 -39.02 6.22 -15.60
C CYS A 70 -39.71 7.37 -16.35
N ARG A 71 -40.34 7.07 -17.49
CA ARG A 71 -41.20 8.04 -18.19
C ARG A 71 -42.30 8.52 -17.25
N LYS A 72 -42.67 9.80 -17.34
CA LYS A 72 -43.80 10.37 -16.60
C LYS A 72 -45.06 9.54 -16.87
N ALA A 73 -45.80 9.21 -15.80
CA ALA A 73 -47.00 8.37 -15.83
C ALA A 73 -46.78 6.91 -16.30
N ALA A 74 -45.57 6.35 -16.12
CA ALA A 74 -45.32 4.94 -16.38
C ALA A 74 -46.24 4.05 -15.51
N PRO A 75 -47.09 3.18 -16.11
CA PRO A 75 -48.06 2.37 -15.36
C PRO A 75 -47.39 1.31 -14.47
N TYR A 76 -46.14 0.96 -14.76
CA TYR A 76 -45.37 -0.03 -14.01
C TYR A 76 -44.59 0.57 -12.82
N LEU A 77 -44.55 1.89 -12.65
CA LEU A 77 -43.81 2.54 -11.57
C LEU A 77 -44.23 2.04 -10.16
N PRO A 78 -45.53 1.89 -9.85
CA PRO A 78 -45.94 1.36 -8.55
C PRO A 78 -45.44 -0.07 -8.32
N ALA A 79 -45.50 -0.92 -9.34
CA ALA A 79 -45.03 -2.30 -9.28
C ALA A 79 -43.51 -2.37 -9.06
N ILE A 80 -42.73 -1.54 -9.77
CA ILE A 80 -41.28 -1.45 -9.58
C ILE A 80 -40.95 -0.97 -8.17
N ASN A 81 -41.63 0.05 -7.65
CA ASN A 81 -41.37 0.56 -6.31
C ASN A 81 -41.59 -0.50 -5.23
N VAL A 82 -42.69 -1.25 -5.30
CA VAL A 82 -42.96 -2.35 -4.37
C VAL A 82 -41.87 -3.42 -4.46
N LEU A 83 -41.47 -3.80 -5.67
CA LEU A 83 -40.41 -4.79 -5.87
C LEU A 83 -39.06 -4.30 -5.35
N LEU A 84 -38.71 -3.04 -5.61
CA LEU A 84 -37.47 -2.42 -5.15
C LEU A 84 -37.41 -2.39 -3.62
N SER A 85 -38.49 -2.00 -2.95
CA SER A 85 -38.58 -2.01 -1.49
C SER A 85 -38.35 -3.43 -0.93
N ARG A 86 -39.00 -4.44 -1.52
CA ARG A 86 -38.79 -5.85 -1.12
C ARG A 86 -37.34 -6.30 -1.32
N MET A 87 -36.68 -5.89 -2.41
CA MET A 87 -35.27 -6.21 -2.65
C MET A 87 -34.33 -5.54 -1.63
N VAL A 88 -34.63 -4.31 -1.23
CA VAL A 88 -33.88 -3.57 -0.21
C VAL A 88 -34.07 -4.21 1.16
N GLU A 89 -35.32 -4.47 1.56
CA GLU A 89 -35.67 -5.14 2.83
C GLU A 89 -35.07 -6.54 2.93
N ALA A 90 -35.06 -7.30 1.83
CA ALA A 90 -34.41 -8.61 1.76
C ALA A 90 -32.87 -8.54 1.73
N GLY A 91 -32.27 -7.34 1.70
CA GLY A 91 -30.82 -7.16 1.72
C GLY A 91 -30.11 -7.52 0.40
N LEU A 92 -30.84 -7.76 -0.69
CA LEU A 92 -30.26 -8.15 -1.98
C LEU A 92 -29.32 -7.07 -2.52
N ILE A 93 -29.69 -5.80 -2.41
CA ILE A 93 -28.88 -4.67 -2.87
C ILE A 93 -27.54 -4.62 -2.13
N SER A 94 -27.55 -4.83 -0.80
CA SER A 94 -26.34 -4.87 0.02
C SER A 94 -25.44 -6.05 -0.37
N LYS A 95 -26.04 -7.22 -0.59
CA LYS A 95 -25.32 -8.42 -1.05
C LYS A 95 -24.66 -8.19 -2.40
N TRP A 96 -25.38 -7.67 -3.39
CA TRP A 96 -24.83 -7.40 -4.72
C TRP A 96 -23.71 -6.37 -4.69
N LYS A 97 -23.87 -5.29 -3.91
CA LYS A 97 -22.81 -4.30 -3.69
C LYS A 97 -21.54 -4.98 -3.16
N SER A 98 -21.67 -5.80 -2.11
CA SER A 98 -20.54 -6.50 -1.51
C SER A 98 -19.87 -7.47 -2.50
N VAL A 99 -20.66 -8.23 -3.26
CA VAL A 99 -20.16 -9.18 -4.26
C VAL A 99 -19.40 -8.45 -5.36
N GLU A 100 -19.92 -7.35 -5.89
CA GLU A 100 -19.27 -6.63 -6.98
C GLU A 100 -17.96 -5.97 -6.53
N VAL A 101 -17.95 -5.32 -5.34
CA VAL A 101 -16.72 -4.76 -4.76
C VAL A 101 -15.67 -5.86 -4.53
N LYS A 102 -16.07 -7.02 -3.98
CA LYS A 102 -15.16 -8.16 -3.78
C LYS A 102 -14.62 -8.70 -5.11
N LYS A 103 -15.44 -8.77 -6.14
CA LYS A 103 -15.03 -9.22 -7.47
C LYS A 103 -14.00 -8.28 -8.10
N VAL A 104 -14.18 -6.97 -7.91
CA VAL A 104 -13.16 -5.97 -8.31
C VAL A 104 -11.88 -6.17 -7.51
N ALA A 105 -11.98 -6.36 -6.19
CA ALA A 105 -10.83 -6.63 -5.33
C ALA A 105 -10.07 -7.89 -5.75
N GLN A 106 -10.75 -8.99 -6.07
CA GLN A 106 -10.10 -10.21 -6.52
C GLN A 106 -9.39 -10.03 -7.87
N ARG A 107 -9.99 -9.26 -8.79
CA ARG A 107 -9.36 -8.94 -10.08
C ARG A 107 -8.16 -8.01 -9.94
N SER A 108 -8.20 -7.07 -9.00
CA SER A 108 -7.05 -6.21 -8.72
C SER A 108 -5.96 -6.97 -7.97
N VAL A 109 -6.28 -7.85 -7.02
CA VAL A 109 -5.33 -8.76 -6.38
C VAL A 109 -4.66 -9.67 -7.40
N GLY A 110 -5.38 -10.16 -8.43
CA GLY A 110 -4.77 -10.93 -9.52
C GLY A 110 -3.77 -10.16 -10.39
N ARG A 111 -3.85 -8.81 -10.45
CA ARG A 111 -2.83 -7.94 -11.11
C ARG A 111 -1.76 -7.45 -10.14
N SER A 112 -2.13 -7.15 -8.90
CA SER A 112 -1.19 -6.92 -7.81
C SER A 112 -0.43 -8.19 -7.45
N TYR A 113 -0.82 -9.39 -7.88
CA TYR A 113 0.00 -10.59 -7.69
C TYR A 113 1.30 -10.54 -8.52
N GLU A 114 1.36 -9.78 -9.61
CA GLU A 114 2.62 -9.48 -10.30
C GLU A 114 3.43 -8.37 -9.60
N ASP A 115 2.78 -7.36 -9.01
CA ASP A 115 3.48 -6.17 -8.45
C ASP A 115 3.74 -6.27 -6.92
N THR A 116 3.01 -7.15 -6.24
CA THR A 116 3.00 -7.30 -4.78
C THR A 116 3.49 -8.70 -4.43
N ARG A 117 4.79 -8.91 -4.64
CA ARG A 117 5.61 -9.86 -3.85
C ARG A 117 5.66 -9.43 -2.36
N ALA A 118 4.53 -9.08 -1.76
CA ALA A 118 4.43 -8.92 -0.31
C ALA A 118 4.34 -10.32 0.31
N GLY A 119 5.48 -10.85 0.70
CA GLY A 119 5.56 -12.09 1.47
C GLY A 119 6.65 -13.07 1.03
N VAL A 120 7.41 -12.78 -0.02
CA VAL A 120 8.71 -13.44 -0.16
C VAL A 120 9.68 -12.57 0.62
N LEU A 121 10.28 -13.12 1.68
CA LEU A 121 11.35 -12.48 2.45
C LEU A 121 12.48 -12.11 1.47
N THR A 122 12.43 -10.90 0.90
CA THR A 122 13.41 -10.46 -0.08
C THR A 122 14.74 -10.26 0.63
N LEU A 123 15.84 -10.70 0.02
CA LEU A 123 17.21 -10.62 0.54
C LEU A 123 17.59 -9.26 1.14
N ASN A 124 16.94 -8.17 0.71
CA ASN A 124 17.12 -6.83 1.27
C ASN A 124 16.87 -6.73 2.78
N HIS A 125 15.90 -7.47 3.33
CA HIS A 125 15.63 -7.43 4.78
C HIS A 125 16.64 -8.28 5.58
N LEU A 126 17.26 -9.28 4.95
CA LEU A 126 18.28 -10.15 5.57
C LEU A 126 19.71 -9.64 5.36
N GLN A 127 19.89 -8.63 4.50
CA GLN A 127 21.19 -8.03 4.18
C GLN A 127 21.92 -7.51 5.43
N GLY A 128 21.19 -6.92 6.39
CA GLY A 128 21.77 -6.46 7.65
C GLY A 128 22.40 -7.59 8.46
N ALA A 129 21.74 -8.75 8.55
CA ALA A 129 22.26 -9.92 9.25
C ALA A 129 23.52 -10.49 8.56
N PHE A 130 23.54 -10.54 7.23
CA PHE A 130 24.72 -10.98 6.48
C PHE A 130 25.92 -10.03 6.63
N ILE A 131 25.69 -8.72 6.65
CA ILE A 131 26.77 -7.73 6.86
C ILE A 131 27.40 -7.93 8.24
N VAL A 132 26.58 -8.07 9.29
CA VAL A 132 27.08 -8.33 10.66
C VAL A 132 27.85 -9.64 10.73
N TYR A 133 27.37 -10.70 10.07
CA TYR A 133 28.04 -12.00 10.01
C TYR A 133 29.42 -11.92 9.34
N VAL A 134 29.52 -11.24 8.20
CA VAL A 134 30.78 -11.07 7.46
C VAL A 134 31.78 -10.24 8.27
N ILE A 135 31.33 -9.14 8.89
CA ILE A 135 32.20 -8.30 9.74
C ILE A 135 32.71 -9.11 10.93
N GLY A 136 31.82 -9.84 11.61
CA GLY A 136 32.20 -10.72 12.72
C GLY A 136 33.21 -11.78 12.31
N GLY A 137 33.01 -12.41 11.15
CA GLY A 137 33.94 -13.40 10.59
C GLY A 137 35.32 -12.82 10.27
N ILE A 138 35.37 -11.62 9.68
CA ILE A 138 36.64 -10.92 9.40
C ILE A 138 37.37 -10.59 10.70
N CYS A 139 36.67 -10.03 11.71
CA CYS A 139 37.26 -9.71 13.01
C CYS A 139 37.82 -10.96 13.71
N ALA A 140 37.07 -12.07 13.71
CA ALA A 140 37.53 -13.33 14.29
C ALA A 140 38.77 -13.89 13.56
N THR A 141 38.78 -13.80 12.23
CA THR A 141 39.92 -14.26 11.42
C THR A 141 41.18 -13.44 11.72
N ILE A 142 41.04 -12.10 11.85
CA ILE A 142 42.15 -11.21 12.22
C ILE A 142 42.67 -11.55 13.61
N ALA A 143 41.78 -11.76 14.59
CA ALA A 143 42.18 -12.11 15.96
C ALA A 143 43.01 -13.41 16.00
N ILE A 144 42.59 -14.44 15.27
CA ILE A 144 43.32 -15.71 15.18
C ILE A 144 44.68 -15.52 14.50
N ILE A 145 44.76 -14.74 13.42
CA ILE A 145 46.04 -14.47 12.74
C ILE A 145 47.02 -13.78 13.69
N VAL A 146 46.55 -12.77 14.44
CA VAL A 146 47.38 -12.05 15.43
C VAL A 146 47.86 -13.01 16.51
N GLU A 147 46.99 -13.86 17.04
CA GLU A 147 47.35 -14.85 18.07
C GLU A 147 48.38 -15.86 17.56
N VAL A 148 48.19 -16.41 16.36
CA VAL A 148 49.13 -17.37 15.76
C VAL A 148 50.49 -16.74 15.51
N LEU A 149 50.53 -15.49 15.00
CA LEU A 149 51.78 -14.76 14.80
C LEU A 149 52.49 -14.48 16.13
N TRP A 150 51.74 -14.07 17.15
CA TRP A 150 52.28 -13.81 18.49
C TRP A 150 52.91 -15.06 19.10
N VAL A 151 52.19 -16.19 19.07
CA VAL A 151 52.68 -17.47 19.60
C VAL A 151 53.90 -17.95 18.81
N LYS A 152 53.88 -17.83 17.48
CA LYS A 152 55.00 -18.25 16.63
C LYS A 152 56.26 -17.42 16.89
N ILE A 153 56.12 -16.10 17.04
CA ILE A 153 57.22 -15.20 17.36
C ILE A 153 57.76 -15.52 18.76
N ASN A 154 56.88 -15.65 19.77
CA ASN A 154 57.30 -15.95 21.13
C ASN A 154 58.03 -17.30 21.23
N ARG A 155 57.50 -18.35 20.58
CA ARG A 155 58.15 -19.67 20.52
C ARG A 155 59.50 -19.62 19.79
N HIS A 156 59.61 -18.84 18.71
CA HIS A 156 60.88 -18.67 18.01
C HIS A 156 61.93 -17.93 18.87
N PHE A 157 61.51 -16.95 19.69
CA PHE A 157 62.39 -16.29 20.65
C PHE A 157 62.81 -17.19 21.82
N GLU A 158 61.91 -18.02 22.35
CA GLU A 158 62.26 -19.01 23.38
C GLU A 158 63.25 -20.06 22.87
N ASN A 159 63.05 -20.59 21.65
CA ASN A 159 63.93 -21.62 21.09
C ASN A 159 65.36 -21.11 20.80
N LYS A 160 65.50 -19.81 20.50
CA LYS A 160 66.82 -19.15 20.39
C LYS A 160 67.50 -18.92 21.74
N ARG A 161 66.72 -18.77 22.83
CA ARG A 161 67.28 -18.64 24.19
C ARG A 161 67.75 -19.98 24.77
N THR A 162 67.05 -21.08 24.47
CA THR A 162 67.46 -22.41 24.93
C THR A 162 68.73 -22.89 24.25
N THR A 163 68.89 -22.66 22.94
CA THR A 163 70.12 -23.03 22.21
C THR A 163 71.36 -22.27 22.67
N MET A 164 71.21 -21.02 23.16
CA MET A 164 72.34 -20.23 23.67
C MET A 164 72.75 -20.59 25.11
N LYS A 165 71.95 -21.38 25.84
CA LYS A 165 72.27 -21.84 27.21
C LYS A 165 73.06 -23.16 27.25
N TYR A 166 73.24 -23.84 26.10
CA TYR A 166 73.95 -25.12 25.98
C TYR A 166 75.26 -25.03 25.16
N CYS A 167 75.72 -23.82 24.84
CA CYS A 167 77.08 -23.54 24.37
C CYS A 167 77.84 -22.82 25.49
#